data_AF-A0A434ETP0-F1
#
_entry.id   AF-A0A434ETP0-F1
#
_cell.length_a   1.000
_cell.length_b   1.000
_cell.length_c   1.000
_cell.angle_alpha   90.00
_cell.angle_beta   90.00
_cell.angle_gamma   90.00
#
_symmetry.space_group_name_H-M   'P 1'
#
loop_
_entity.id
_entity.type
_entity.pdbx_description
1 polymer ?
#
loop_
_entity_poly.entity_id
_entity_poly.type
_entity_poly.pdbx_seq_one_letter_code
_entity_poly.pdbx_strand_id
1 'polypeptide(L)'
;MSAFLARNRLIVLAYAGMVVLLLVTAMFSPGFLSVSNMRSTVVLAAFVGIVALGQTFVIIGGGIDLSVPWVLNSAAIVMALLCGGQDLPLVWVMPLLLAGGAFIGLVNGVGVAQFGVPPIIMTLATNVILQGLILVLTGGSPTPSAP
;
A
#
# COMPACT_ATOMS: atom_id res chain seq x y z
N MET A 1 19.37 33.54 -2.72
CA MET A 1 19.62 32.28 -1.98
C MET A 1 18.89 32.24 -0.63
N SER A 2 19.11 33.22 0.26
CA SER A 2 18.53 33.26 1.62
C SER A 2 16.99 33.30 1.66
N ALA A 3 16.33 34.04 0.77
CA ALA A 3 14.85 34.13 0.73
C ALA A 3 14.17 32.82 0.29
N PHE A 4 14.79 32.07 -0.63
CA PHE A 4 14.29 30.75 -1.06
C PHE A 4 14.46 29.71 0.06
N LEU A 5 15.61 29.71 0.73
CA LEU A 5 15.88 28.86 1.90
C LEU A 5 14.94 29.17 3.07
N ALA A 6 14.65 30.44 3.33
CA ALA A 6 13.71 30.84 4.39
C ALA A 6 12.27 30.40 4.10
N ARG A 7 11.83 30.49 2.85
CA ARG A 7 10.48 30.07 2.41
C ARG A 7 10.32 28.54 2.39
N ASN A 8 11.36 27.81 2.02
CA ASN A 8 11.33 26.35 1.86
C ASN A 8 12.10 25.59 2.96
N ARG A 9 12.32 26.23 4.12
CA ARG A 9 13.14 25.68 5.22
C ARG A 9 12.77 24.26 5.60
N LEU A 10 11.48 23.93 5.63
CA LEU A 10 11.00 22.59 5.99
C LEU A 10 11.40 21.54 4.96
N ILE A 11 11.27 21.87 3.67
CA ILE A 11 11.64 20.97 2.56
C ILE A 11 13.15 20.73 2.58
N VAL A 12 13.93 21.80 2.76
CA VAL A 12 15.39 21.72 2.82
C VAL A 12 15.85 20.91 4.04
N LEU A 13 15.23 21.12 5.21
CA LEU A 13 15.51 20.33 6.41
C LEU A 13 15.13 18.85 6.23
N ALA A 14 14.01 18.55 5.58
CA ALA A 14 13.60 17.17 5.31
C ALA A 14 14.61 16.45 4.41
N TYR A 15 15.01 17.06 3.29
CA TYR A 15 16.03 16.48 2.41
C TYR A 15 17.41 16.41 3.06
N ALA A 16 17.81 17.42 3.82
CA ALA A 16 19.06 17.38 4.57
C ALA A 16 19.04 16.24 5.60
N GLY A 17 17.94 16.08 6.33
CA GLY A 17 17.72 14.98 7.27
C GLY A 17 17.78 13.61 6.60
N MET A 18 17.16 13.46 5.42
CA MET A 18 17.25 12.25 4.61
C MET A 18 18.70 11.91 4.26
N VAL A 19 19.47 12.87 3.76
CA VAL A 19 20.89 12.66 3.41
C VAL A 19 21.71 12.28 4.63
N VAL A 20 21.51 12.96 5.77
CA VAL A 20 22.21 12.64 7.02
C VAL A 20 21.88 11.21 7.47
N LEU A 21 20.61 10.82 7.46
CA LEU A 21 20.18 9.47 7.79
C LEU A 21 20.83 8.44 6.88
N LEU A 22 20.83 8.65 5.56
CA LEU A 22 21.47 7.75 4.61
C LEU A 22 22.96 7.54 4.90
N LEU A 23 23.68 8.62 5.19
CA LEU A 23 25.12 8.56 5.50
C LEU A 23 25.38 7.84 6.84
N VAL A 24 24.61 8.16 7.88
CA VAL A 24 24.72 7.50 9.18
C VAL A 24 24.42 6.01 9.03
N THR A 25 23.32 5.63 8.38
CA THR A 25 22.99 4.21 8.17
C THR A 25 24.04 3.50 7.32
N ALA A 26 24.60 4.13 6.30
CA ALA A 26 25.68 3.56 5.51
C ALA A 26 26.95 3.28 6.31
N MET A 27 27.25 4.09 7.32
CA MET A 27 28.40 3.88 8.21
C MET A 27 28.18 2.73 9.19
N PHE A 28 26.98 2.61 9.77
CA PHE A 28 26.68 1.59 10.78
C PHE A 28 26.23 0.25 10.19
N SER A 29 25.78 0.22 8.93
CA SER A 29 25.31 -0.98 8.23
C SER A 29 26.07 -1.17 6.91
N PRO A 30 27.20 -1.90 6.93
CA PRO A 30 27.95 -2.23 5.71
C PRO A 30 27.06 -2.93 4.70
N GLY A 31 26.99 -2.41 3.48
CA GLY A 31 26.12 -2.93 2.42
C GLY A 31 24.73 -2.28 2.31
N PHE A 32 24.39 -1.33 3.20
CA PHE A 32 23.13 -0.58 3.10
C PHE A 32 22.97 0.15 1.76
N LEU A 33 24.02 0.77 1.24
CA LEU A 33 24.01 1.42 -0.09
C LEU A 33 24.40 0.48 -1.24
N SER A 34 24.44 -0.84 -1.00
CA SER A 34 24.69 -1.80 -2.09
C SER A 34 23.61 -1.72 -3.16
N VAL A 35 23.98 -2.02 -4.41
CA VAL A 35 23.05 -2.04 -5.54
C VAL A 35 21.86 -2.95 -5.27
N SER A 36 22.08 -4.10 -4.60
CA SER A 36 21.03 -5.03 -4.22
C SER A 36 20.02 -4.39 -3.25
N ASN A 37 20.49 -3.78 -2.17
CA ASN A 37 19.61 -3.16 -1.18
C ASN A 37 18.87 -1.94 -1.74
N MET A 38 19.55 -1.12 -2.55
CA MET A 38 18.93 0.01 -3.24
C MET A 38 17.87 -0.45 -4.23
N ARG A 39 18.13 -1.51 -5.01
CA ARG A 39 17.13 -2.10 -5.93
C ARG A 39 15.90 -2.57 -5.16
N SER A 40 16.08 -3.32 -4.08
CA SER A 40 14.96 -3.80 -3.25
C SER A 40 14.16 -2.64 -2.65
N THR A 41 14.85 -1.59 -2.19
CA THR A 41 14.21 -0.38 -1.64
C THR A 41 13.39 0.35 -2.71
N VAL A 42 13.93 0.52 -3.92
CA VAL A 42 13.19 1.16 -5.03
C VAL A 42 12.01 0.33 -5.48
N VAL A 43 12.11 -1.01 -5.51
CA VAL A 43 10.98 -1.90 -5.81
C VAL A 43 9.87 -1.75 -4.77
N LEU A 44 10.20 -1.72 -3.48
CA LEU A 44 9.24 -1.50 -2.41
C LEU A 44 8.60 -0.10 -2.50
N ALA A 45 9.40 0.92 -2.81
CA ALA A 45 8.93 2.29 -3.01
C ALA A 45 8.01 2.41 -4.23
N ALA A 46 8.28 1.67 -5.32
CA ALA A 46 7.43 1.65 -6.51
C ALA A 46 6.03 1.13 -6.20
N PHE A 47 5.90 0.11 -5.36
CA PHE A 47 4.61 -0.40 -4.89
C PHE A 47 3.79 0.68 -4.18
N VAL A 48 4.40 1.37 -3.20
CA VAL A 48 3.76 2.49 -2.50
C VAL A 48 3.44 3.64 -3.46
N GLY A 49 4.30 3.90 -4.44
CA GLY A 49 4.10 4.90 -5.48
C GLY A 49 2.85 4.64 -6.33
N ILE A 50 2.66 3.41 -6.81
CA ILE A 50 1.47 3.00 -7.57
C ILE A 50 0.20 3.20 -6.73
N VAL A 51 0.25 2.78 -5.46
CA VAL A 51 -0.86 2.98 -4.51
C VAL A 51 -1.17 4.46 -4.31
N ALA A 52 -0.14 5.31 -4.16
CA ALA A 52 -0.31 6.75 -3.99
C ALA A 52 -0.94 7.42 -5.22
N LEU A 53 -0.66 6.93 -6.44
CA LEU A 53 -1.35 7.39 -7.65
C LEU A 53 -2.85 7.10 -7.58
N GLY A 54 -3.25 5.92 -7.13
CA GLY A 54 -4.66 5.57 -6.89
C GLY A 54 -5.30 6.47 -5.82
N GLN A 55 -4.62 6.64 -4.67
CA GLN A 55 -5.08 7.49 -3.57
C GLN A 55 -5.24 8.96 -3.99
N THR A 56 -4.46 9.44 -4.97
CA THR A 56 -4.59 10.81 -5.50
C THR A 56 -6.00 11.09 -6.02
N PHE A 57 -6.64 10.12 -6.70
CA PHE A 57 -8.02 10.27 -7.16
C PHE A 57 -9.02 10.40 -5.99
N VAL A 58 -8.79 9.65 -4.91
CA VAL A 58 -9.62 9.71 -3.70
C VAL A 58 -9.47 11.06 -2.99
N ILE A 59 -8.24 11.57 -2.90
CA ILE A 59 -7.94 12.88 -2.30
C ILE A 59 -8.55 14.02 -3.10
N ILE A 60 -8.49 13.96 -4.44
CA ILE A 60 -9.17 14.94 -5.31
C ILE A 60 -10.69 14.94 -5.05
N GLY A 61 -11.27 13.76 -4.76
CA GLY A 61 -12.65 13.62 -4.32
C GLY A 61 -12.94 14.09 -2.89
N GLY A 62 -11.94 14.60 -2.16
CA GLY A 62 -12.07 15.08 -0.78
C GLY A 62 -12.03 13.99 0.29
N GLY A 63 -11.61 12.77 -0.06
CA GLY A 63 -11.54 11.62 0.84
C GLY A 63 -10.12 11.12 1.13
N ILE A 64 -10.04 10.09 1.97
CA ILE A 64 -8.85 9.27 2.19
C ILE A 64 -9.31 7.82 2.25
N ASP A 65 -8.73 6.95 1.44
CA ASP A 65 -9.02 5.51 1.49
C ASP A 65 -8.07 4.80 2.46
N LEU A 66 -8.62 4.35 3.59
CA LEU A 66 -7.91 3.57 4.60
C LEU A 66 -8.09 2.05 4.43
N SER A 67 -8.87 1.60 3.44
CA SER A 67 -9.06 0.17 3.14
C SER A 67 -7.91 -0.43 2.34
N VAL A 68 -7.10 0.41 1.67
CA VAL A 68 -6.02 0.00 0.76
C VAL A 68 -5.07 -1.06 1.35
N PRO A 69 -4.53 -0.93 2.59
CA PRO A 69 -3.63 -1.95 3.14
C PRO A 69 -4.28 -3.34 3.22
N TRP A 70 -5.58 -3.39 3.56
CA TRP A 70 -6.31 -4.65 3.66
C TRP A 70 -6.80 -5.17 2.31
N VAL A 71 -7.07 -4.31 1.33
CA VAL A 71 -7.29 -4.74 -0.07
C VAL A 71 -6.04 -5.46 -0.59
N LEU A 72 -4.86 -4.88 -0.37
CA LEU A 72 -3.58 -5.46 -0.77
C LEU A 72 -3.31 -6.78 -0.06
N ASN A 73 -3.51 -6.82 1.27
CA ASN A 73 -3.35 -8.04 2.04
C ASN A 73 -4.32 -9.15 1.59
N SER A 74 -5.58 -8.79 1.34
CA SER A 74 -6.59 -9.74 0.87
C SER A 74 -6.22 -10.31 -0.50
N ALA A 75 -5.74 -9.47 -1.41
CA ALA A 75 -5.27 -9.91 -2.72
C ALA A 75 -4.06 -10.86 -2.61
N ALA A 76 -3.10 -10.55 -1.74
CA ALA A 76 -1.94 -11.41 -1.49
C ALA A 76 -2.34 -12.79 -0.94
N ILE A 77 -3.25 -12.84 0.03
CA ILE A 77 -3.72 -14.10 0.63
C ILE A 77 -4.53 -14.91 -0.37
N VAL A 78 -5.47 -14.28 -1.09
CA VAL A 78 -6.24 -14.97 -2.14
C VAL A 78 -5.32 -15.49 -3.24
N MET A 79 -4.30 -14.72 -3.64
CA MET A 79 -3.29 -15.18 -4.58
C MET A 79 -2.53 -16.40 -4.07
N ALA A 80 -2.07 -16.38 -2.82
CA ALA A 80 -1.35 -17.49 -2.21
C ALA A 80 -2.22 -18.77 -2.13
N LEU A 81 -3.50 -18.62 -1.77
CA LEU A 81 -4.46 -19.72 -1.71
C LEU A 81 -4.77 -20.31 -3.09
N LEU A 82 -4.92 -19.47 -4.11
CA LEU A 82 -5.27 -19.92 -5.46
C LEU A 82 -4.07 -20.53 -6.21
N CYS A 83 -2.88 -19.95 -6.04
CA CYS A 83 -1.69 -20.45 -6.72
C CYS A 83 -1.04 -21.64 -5.99
N GLY A 84 -1.23 -21.78 -4.67
CA GLY A 84 -0.74 -22.94 -3.90
C GLY A 84 0.77 -23.17 -4.02
N GLY A 85 1.56 -22.12 -4.27
CA GLY A 85 3.00 -22.21 -4.53
C GLY A 85 3.37 -22.75 -5.92
N GLN A 86 2.40 -22.98 -6.80
CA GLN A 86 2.60 -23.35 -8.20
C GLN A 86 2.50 -22.12 -9.10
N ASP A 87 3.18 -22.15 -10.23
CA ASP A 87 3.02 -21.18 -11.32
C ASP A 87 1.68 -21.42 -12.05
N LEU A 88 0.56 -21.33 -11.32
CA LEU A 88 -0.74 -21.17 -11.97
C LEU A 88 -0.62 -19.97 -12.93
N PRO A 89 -1.19 -20.01 -14.15
CA PRO A 89 -1.00 -18.90 -15.07
C PRO A 89 -1.55 -17.63 -14.44
N LEU A 90 -0.66 -16.72 -14.05
CA LEU A 90 -0.94 -15.40 -13.46
C LEU A 90 -2.06 -14.66 -14.21
N VAL A 91 -2.17 -14.95 -15.51
CA VAL A 91 -3.22 -14.51 -16.44
C VAL A 91 -4.64 -14.74 -15.92
N TRP A 92 -4.91 -15.85 -15.20
CA TRP A 92 -6.25 -16.15 -14.70
C TRP A 92 -6.55 -15.53 -13.34
N VAL A 93 -5.54 -15.43 -12.48
CA VAL A 93 -5.69 -14.93 -11.11
C VAL A 93 -5.70 -13.39 -11.09
N MET A 94 -4.89 -12.73 -11.93
CA MET A 94 -4.81 -11.27 -11.96
C MET A 94 -6.17 -10.57 -12.20
N PRO A 95 -6.97 -10.95 -13.23
CA PRO A 95 -8.27 -10.32 -13.46
C PRO A 95 -9.21 -10.44 -12.27
N LEU A 96 -9.19 -11.59 -11.56
CA LEU A 96 -10.01 -11.81 -10.38
C LEU A 96 -9.61 -10.88 -9.23
N LEU A 97 -8.30 -10.73 -8.97
CA LEU A 97 -7.81 -9.84 -7.92
C LEU A 97 -8.11 -8.37 -8.24
N LEU A 98 -7.92 -7.96 -9.50
CA LEU A 98 -8.27 -6.61 -9.95
C LEU A 98 -9.77 -6.34 -9.84
N ALA A 99 -10.61 -7.31 -10.22
CA ALA A 99 -12.06 -7.21 -10.07
C ALA A 99 -12.47 -7.10 -8.58
N GLY A 100 -11.83 -7.88 -7.69
CA GLY A 100 -12.05 -7.78 -6.25
C GLY A 100 -11.68 -6.41 -5.69
N GLY A 101 -10.52 -5.87 -6.06
CA GLY A 101 -10.10 -4.52 -5.66
C GLY A 101 -11.05 -3.43 -6.20
N ALA A 102 -11.46 -3.53 -7.47
CA ALA A 102 -12.40 -2.61 -8.08
C ALA A 102 -13.79 -2.67 -7.41
N PHE A 103 -14.25 -3.87 -7.05
CA PHE A 103 -15.50 -4.05 -6.32
C PHE A 103 -15.45 -3.39 -4.94
N ILE A 104 -14.36 -3.57 -4.20
CA ILE A 104 -14.19 -2.92 -2.88
C ILE A 104 -14.17 -1.39 -3.04
N GLY A 105 -13.44 -0.88 -4.04
CA GLY A 105 -13.42 0.54 -4.38
C GLY A 105 -14.81 1.07 -4.74
N LEU A 106 -15.60 0.30 -5.49
CA LEU A 106 -16.98 0.62 -5.83
C LEU A 106 -17.87 0.69 -4.59
N VAL A 107 -17.76 -0.28 -3.67
CA VAL A 107 -18.52 -0.28 -2.41
C VAL A 107 -18.19 0.98 -1.59
N ASN A 108 -16.90 1.30 -1.42
CA ASN A 108 -16.48 2.52 -0.74
C ASN A 108 -17.03 3.78 -1.44
N GLY A 109 -16.87 3.86 -2.76
CA GLY A 109 -17.31 5.00 -3.57
C GLY A 109 -18.82 5.22 -3.52
N VAL A 110 -19.62 4.15 -3.62
CA VAL A 110 -21.08 4.20 -3.48
C VAL A 110 -21.47 4.60 -2.06
N GLY A 111 -20.80 4.04 -1.04
CA GLY A 111 -20.96 4.42 0.37
C GLY A 111 -20.83 5.92 0.60
N VAL A 112 -19.79 6.52 0.03
CA VAL A 112 -19.53 7.95 0.13
C VAL A 112 -20.50 8.77 -0.72
N ALA A 113 -20.66 8.43 -2.01
CA ALA A 113 -21.37 9.26 -2.98
C ALA A 113 -22.89 9.20 -2.85
N GLN A 114 -23.47 8.04 -2.52
CA GLN A 114 -24.92 7.87 -2.43
C GLN A 114 -25.45 8.00 -1.01
N PHE A 115 -24.74 7.42 -0.04
CA PHE A 115 -25.19 7.41 1.36
C PHE A 115 -24.61 8.56 2.20
N GLY A 116 -23.71 9.36 1.64
CA GLY A 116 -23.13 10.52 2.32
C GLY A 116 -22.26 10.16 3.53
N VAL A 117 -21.79 8.92 3.61
CA VAL A 117 -20.92 8.47 4.70
C VAL A 117 -19.55 9.15 4.57
N PRO A 118 -18.98 9.72 5.64
CA PRO A 118 -17.63 10.28 5.59
C PRO A 118 -16.60 9.24 5.08
N PRO A 119 -15.72 9.58 4.12
CA PRO A 119 -14.82 8.62 3.47
C PRO A 119 -13.94 7.81 4.42
N ILE A 120 -13.43 8.45 5.46
CA ILE A 120 -12.62 7.80 6.49
C ILE A 120 -13.42 6.71 7.21
N ILE A 121 -14.69 6.97 7.54
CA ILE A 121 -15.56 6.02 8.25
C ILE A 121 -15.91 4.83 7.33
N MET A 122 -16.30 5.13 6.09
CA MET A 122 -16.66 4.09 5.11
C MET A 122 -15.48 3.13 4.86
N THR A 123 -14.28 3.69 4.67
CA THR A 123 -13.10 2.89 4.32
C THR A 123 -12.52 2.16 5.54
N LEU A 124 -12.67 2.68 6.76
CA LEU A 124 -12.38 1.96 8.00
C LEU A 124 -13.34 0.79 8.23
N ALA A 125 -14.63 0.94 7.94
CA ALA A 125 -15.60 -0.15 8.04
C ALA A 125 -15.22 -1.29 7.07
N THR A 126 -14.92 -0.96 5.82
CA THR A 126 -14.42 -1.90 4.81
C THR A 126 -13.14 -2.59 5.26
N ASN A 127 -12.20 -1.85 5.87
CA ASN A 127 -10.96 -2.40 6.43
C ASN A 127 -11.23 -3.50 7.48
N VAL A 128 -12.13 -3.26 8.44
CA VAL A 128 -12.52 -4.25 9.46
C VAL A 128 -13.23 -5.45 8.84
N ILE A 129 -14.09 -5.24 7.84
CA ILE A 129 -14.78 -6.33 7.13
C ILE A 129 -13.77 -7.23 6.42
N LEU A 130 -12.81 -6.65 5.69
CA LEU A 130 -11.76 -7.42 5.00
C LEU A 130 -10.88 -8.17 6.00
N GLN A 131 -10.51 -7.54 7.12
CA GLN A 131 -9.77 -8.20 8.18
C GLN A 131 -10.52 -9.41 8.73
N GLY A 132 -11.81 -9.27 9.03
CA GLY A 132 -12.65 -10.37 9.50
C GLY A 132 -12.79 -11.48 8.46
N LEU A 133 -13.01 -11.13 7.20
CA LEU A 133 -13.11 -12.10 6.11
C LEU A 133 -11.83 -12.91 5.97
N ILE A 134 -10.68 -12.23 5.97
CA ILE A 134 -9.37 -12.88 5.91
C ILE A 134 -9.13 -13.77 7.13
N LEU A 135 -9.47 -13.31 8.32
CA LEU A 135 -9.34 -14.11 9.55
C LEU A 135 -10.14 -15.42 9.46
N VAL A 136 -11.36 -15.35 8.93
CA VAL A 136 -12.21 -16.54 8.71
C VAL A 136 -11.61 -17.44 7.62
N LEU A 137 -11.12 -16.87 6.52
CA LEU A 137 -10.53 -17.63 5.41
C LEU A 137 -9.23 -18.33 5.82
N THR A 138 -8.41 -17.74 6.69
CA THR A 138 -7.15 -18.33 7.15
C THR A 138 -7.28 -19.14 8.44
N GLY A 139 -8.45 -19.11 9.09
CA GLY A 139 -8.65 -19.72 10.40
C GLY A 139 -7.74 -19.15 11.50
N GLY A 140 -7.25 -17.91 11.32
CA GLY A 140 -6.28 -17.28 12.21
C GLY A 140 -4.88 -17.91 12.20
N SER A 141 -4.61 -18.84 11.28
CA SER A 141 -3.30 -19.48 11.13
C SER A 141 -2.57 -18.87 9.94
N PRO A 142 -1.28 -18.49 10.06
CA PRO A 142 -0.47 -18.27 8.88
C PRO A 142 -0.35 -19.62 8.17
N THR A 143 -1.01 -19.80 7.03
CA THR A 143 -0.83 -21.01 6.23
C THR A 143 0.66 -21.24 5.99
N PRO A 144 1.20 -22.47 6.10
CA PRO A 144 2.65 -22.74 5.99
C PRO A 144 3.28 -22.31 4.66
N SER A 145 2.46 -21.97 3.67
CA SER A 145 2.80 -21.53 2.32
C SER A 145 2.55 -20.03 2.06
N ALA A 146 2.23 -19.23 3.09
CA ALA A 146 2.28 -17.78 2.95
C ALA A 146 3.75 -17.33 2.84
N PRO A 147 4.11 -16.45 1.88
CA PRO A 147 5.47 -15.95 1.74
C PRO A 147 5.88 -15.06 2.92
#